data_AF-A0A285URU9-F1
#
_entry.id   AF-A0A285URU9-F1
#
_cell.length_a   1.000
_cell.length_b   1.000
_cell.length_c   1.000
_cell.angle_alpha   90.00
_cell.angle_beta   90.00
_cell.angle_gamma   90.00
#
_symmetry.space_group_name_H-M   'P 1'
#
loop_
_entity.id
_entity.type
_entity.pdbx_description
1 polymer ?
#
loop_
_entity_poly.entity_id
_entity_poly.type
_entity_poly.pdbx_seq_one_letter_code
_entity_poly.pdbx_strand_id
1 'polypeptide(L)'
;MQFTNEQLQKMIAKEPIGDGYPYNTKDRNQIERYIKDLFYKFNRSKSIQCEAMFDHYGSGYASYVDFFFYKRDGSSVLSEKYIEKDSLTSIEIDGLVLYISRLAPVAILGKDIRSRAILETSKGKMEYFSGFSMLSQSQQVITEVQEEWKDNFREIKLKLDEAGYMILDKTYLEQPLPFKAKIETFTHPNQYKLFDAIFYWMD
;
A
#
# COMPACT_ATOMS: atom_id res chain seq x y z
N MET A 1 4.62 -14.22 -12.50
CA MET A 1 4.30 -13.28 -13.60
C MET A 1 5.55 -12.50 -13.95
N GLN A 2 5.77 -12.14 -15.21
CA GLN A 2 6.89 -11.27 -15.61
C GLN A 2 6.38 -10.23 -16.61
N PHE A 3 6.57 -8.95 -16.29
CA PHE A 3 6.29 -7.85 -17.21
C PHE A 3 7.36 -7.75 -18.29
N THR A 4 6.92 -7.50 -19.52
CA THR A 4 7.79 -7.18 -20.65
C THR A 4 8.36 -5.76 -20.53
N ASN A 5 9.42 -5.47 -21.28
CA ASN A 5 10.00 -4.12 -21.34
C ASN A 5 8.95 -3.07 -21.77
N GLU A 6 8.11 -3.40 -22.76
CA GLU A 6 7.05 -2.49 -23.21
C GLU A 6 6.02 -2.22 -22.11
N GLN A 7 5.64 -3.24 -21.34
CA GLN A 7 4.74 -3.09 -20.19
C GLN A 7 5.35 -2.23 -19.10
N LEU A 8 6.63 -2.43 -18.76
CA LEU A 8 7.35 -1.61 -17.78
C LEU A 8 7.44 -0.15 -18.24
N GLN A 9 7.70 0.09 -19.53
CA GLN A 9 7.73 1.44 -20.10
C GLN A 9 6.36 2.14 -20.01
N LYS A 10 5.27 1.42 -20.32
CA LYS A 10 3.90 1.94 -20.15
C LYS A 10 3.59 2.31 -18.70
N MET A 11 3.97 1.46 -17.75
CA MET A 11 3.80 1.75 -16.33
C MET A 11 4.57 3.00 -15.92
N ILE A 12 5.84 3.16 -16.32
CA ILE A 12 6.63 4.37 -16.06
C ILE A 12 5.96 5.62 -16.67
N ALA A 13 5.32 5.48 -17.85
CA ALA A 13 4.54 6.52 -18.50
C ALA A 13 3.14 6.77 -17.86
N LYS A 14 2.83 6.11 -16.73
CA LYS A 14 1.55 6.19 -16.02
C LYS A 14 0.36 5.65 -16.84
N GLU A 15 0.64 4.70 -17.72
CA GLU A 15 -0.37 4.00 -18.51
C GLU A 15 -0.70 2.64 -17.86
N PRO A 16 -1.95 2.43 -17.43
CA PRO A 16 -2.37 1.14 -16.90
C PRO A 16 -2.27 0.02 -17.94
N ILE A 17 -1.87 -1.16 -17.47
CA ILE A 17 -1.74 -2.39 -18.24
C ILE A 17 -2.54 -3.52 -17.57
N GLY A 18 -3.03 -4.46 -18.38
CA GLY A 18 -3.76 -5.63 -17.92
C GLY A 18 -4.98 -5.90 -18.78
N ASP A 19 -5.27 -7.18 -19.00
CA ASP A 19 -6.36 -7.62 -19.88
C ASP A 19 -7.69 -7.82 -19.14
N GLY A 20 -7.64 -7.89 -17.81
CA GLY A 20 -8.81 -7.99 -16.94
C GLY A 20 -9.37 -6.62 -16.53
N TYR A 21 -10.65 -6.59 -16.16
CA TYR A 21 -11.27 -5.43 -15.51
C TYR A 21 -10.58 -5.14 -14.16
N PRO A 22 -10.36 -3.87 -13.77
CA PRO A 22 -10.66 -2.63 -14.51
C PRO A 22 -9.54 -2.19 -15.47
N TYR A 23 -8.38 -2.84 -15.46
CA TYR A 23 -7.18 -2.38 -16.16
C TYR A 23 -7.32 -2.39 -17.68
N ASN A 24 -8.12 -3.29 -18.23
CA ASN A 24 -8.43 -3.33 -19.66
C ASN A 24 -9.13 -2.06 -20.19
N THR A 25 -9.82 -1.32 -19.30
CA THR A 25 -10.48 -0.06 -19.66
C THR A 25 -9.49 1.10 -19.82
N LYS A 26 -8.30 0.99 -19.20
CA LYS A 26 -7.31 2.08 -19.04
C LYS A 26 -7.87 3.36 -18.39
N ASP A 27 -9.08 3.32 -17.86
CA ASP A 27 -9.74 4.45 -17.22
C ASP A 27 -9.34 4.51 -15.74
N ARG A 28 -8.57 5.55 -15.41
CA ARG A 28 -8.09 5.79 -14.04
C ARG A 28 -9.23 5.87 -13.04
N ASN A 29 -10.37 6.48 -13.39
CA ASN A 29 -11.49 6.60 -12.47
C ASN A 29 -12.14 5.24 -12.18
N GLN A 30 -12.17 4.34 -13.16
CA GLN A 30 -12.67 2.97 -12.95
C GLN A 30 -11.71 2.17 -12.09
N ILE A 31 -10.40 2.31 -12.32
CA ILE A 31 -9.37 1.69 -11.49
C ILE A 31 -9.47 2.18 -10.03
N GLU A 32 -9.58 3.49 -9.80
CA GLU A 32 -9.74 4.05 -8.45
C GLU A 32 -11.00 3.53 -7.74
N ARG A 33 -12.14 3.50 -8.45
CA ARG A 33 -13.39 2.96 -7.89
C ARG A 33 -13.24 1.49 -7.53
N TYR A 34 -12.59 0.70 -8.37
CA TYR A 34 -12.36 -0.72 -8.11
C TYR A 34 -11.48 -0.96 -6.89
N ILE A 35 -10.39 -0.19 -6.74
CA ILE A 35 -9.52 -0.28 -5.56
C ILE A 35 -10.29 0.18 -4.31
N LYS A 36 -11.16 1.20 -4.42
CA LYS A 36 -12.01 1.65 -3.33
C LYS A 36 -13.05 0.60 -2.91
N ASP A 37 -13.62 -0.14 -3.85
CA ASP A 37 -14.50 -1.26 -3.54
C ASP A 37 -13.76 -2.38 -2.81
N LEU A 38 -12.51 -2.68 -3.22
CA LEU A 38 -11.63 -3.61 -2.52
C LEU A 38 -11.33 -3.14 -1.08
N PHE A 39 -11.04 -1.86 -0.88
CA PHE A 39 -10.90 -1.26 0.45
C PHE A 39 -12.14 -1.48 1.33
N TYR A 40 -13.34 -1.26 0.79
CA TYR A 40 -14.58 -1.54 1.54
C TYR A 40 -14.78 -3.02 1.84
N LYS A 41 -14.39 -3.93 0.94
CA LYS A 41 -14.39 -5.37 1.20
C LYS A 41 -13.44 -5.75 2.33
N PHE A 42 -12.27 -5.13 2.42
CA PHE A 42 -11.35 -5.33 3.54
C PHE A 42 -11.96 -4.86 4.86
N ASN A 43 -12.56 -3.68 4.89
CA ASN A 43 -13.16 -3.13 6.11
C ASN A 43 -14.38 -3.91 6.63
N ARG A 44 -14.99 -4.80 5.84
CA ARG A 44 -15.99 -5.77 6.31
C ARG A 44 -15.40 -6.96 7.07
N SER A 45 -14.07 -7.10 7.13
CA SER A 45 -13.43 -8.12 7.96
C SER A 45 -13.79 -7.96 9.43
N LYS A 46 -13.96 -9.09 10.11
CA LYS A 46 -14.11 -9.14 11.58
C LYS A 46 -12.77 -9.19 12.31
N SER A 47 -11.68 -9.50 11.62
CA SER A 47 -10.37 -9.74 12.21
C SER A 47 -9.42 -8.55 12.04
N ILE A 48 -9.49 -7.86 10.90
CA ILE A 48 -8.64 -6.71 10.54
C ILE A 48 -9.45 -5.45 10.28
N GLN A 49 -8.83 -4.32 10.56
CA GLN A 49 -9.23 -2.98 10.14
C GLN A 49 -8.25 -2.51 9.06
N CYS A 50 -8.73 -1.74 8.08
CA CYS A 50 -7.92 -1.25 6.98
C CYS A 50 -8.07 0.27 6.86
N GLU A 51 -6.95 0.98 6.87
CA GLU A 51 -6.88 2.39 6.46
C GLU A 51 -6.24 2.46 5.07
N ALA A 52 -6.53 3.53 4.31
CA ALA A 52 -5.99 3.67 2.97
C ALA A 52 -5.67 5.12 2.59
N MET A 53 -4.57 5.32 1.87
CA MET A 53 -4.14 6.61 1.31
C MET A 53 -4.42 6.67 -0.19
N PHE A 54 -5.55 7.26 -0.57
CA PHE A 54 -5.95 7.42 -1.97
C PHE A 54 -5.37 8.70 -2.60
N ASP A 55 -5.22 9.78 -1.83
CA ASP A 55 -4.95 11.12 -2.37
C ASP A 55 -3.46 11.40 -2.64
N HIS A 56 -2.71 10.38 -3.06
CA HIS A 56 -1.28 10.46 -3.40
C HIS A 56 -0.41 11.11 -2.30
N TYR A 57 -0.74 10.94 -1.02
CA TYR A 57 -0.05 11.61 0.10
C TYR A 57 -0.15 13.14 0.10
N GLY A 58 -1.12 13.70 -0.63
CA GLY A 58 -1.40 15.15 -0.67
C GLY A 58 -0.62 15.92 -1.74
N SER A 59 0.34 15.30 -2.43
CA SER A 59 1.07 15.92 -3.55
C SER A 59 1.53 14.91 -4.61
N GLY A 60 1.72 15.42 -5.83
CA GLY A 60 2.28 14.66 -6.94
C GLY A 60 1.44 13.45 -7.40
N TYR A 61 2.10 12.34 -7.67
CA TYR A 61 1.49 11.11 -8.18
C TYR A 61 2.13 9.85 -7.57
N ALA A 62 1.31 9.05 -6.90
CA ALA A 62 1.68 7.70 -6.48
C ALA A 62 1.14 6.66 -7.47
N SER A 63 1.97 5.71 -7.91
CA SER A 63 1.52 4.62 -8.79
C SER A 63 0.71 3.54 -8.05
N TYR A 64 0.43 3.72 -6.77
CA TYR A 64 -0.22 2.73 -5.91
C TYR A 64 -1.09 3.37 -4.81
N VAL A 65 -2.14 2.67 -4.40
CA VAL A 65 -2.86 2.99 -3.17
C VAL A 65 -2.24 2.22 -2.01
N ASP A 66 -1.90 2.91 -0.94
CA ASP A 66 -1.31 2.34 0.28
C ASP A 66 -2.43 1.96 1.26
N PHE A 67 -2.56 0.67 1.52
CA PHE A 67 -3.47 0.09 2.50
C PHE A 67 -2.68 -0.34 3.74
N PHE A 68 -3.14 0.04 4.92
CA PHE A 68 -2.56 -0.37 6.19
C PHE A 68 -3.54 -1.17 7.02
N PHE A 69 -3.13 -2.38 7.39
CA PHE A 69 -3.93 -3.34 8.13
C PHE A 69 -3.43 -3.49 9.57
N TYR A 70 -4.35 -3.39 10.52
CA TYR A 70 -4.11 -3.68 11.93
C TYR A 70 -5.25 -4.54 12.50
N LYS A 71 -4.98 -5.27 13.59
CA LYS A 71 -5.95 -6.20 14.18
C LYS A 71 -7.04 -5.46 14.96
N ARG A 72 -8.30 -5.88 14.79
CA ARG A 72 -9.46 -5.26 15.44
C ARG A 72 -9.53 -5.52 16.94
N ASP A 73 -8.93 -6.59 17.41
CA ASP A 73 -8.90 -6.98 18.83
C ASP A 73 -7.94 -6.12 19.66
N GLY A 74 -7.23 -5.18 19.04
CA GLY A 74 -6.27 -4.29 19.69
C GLY A 74 -4.89 -4.92 19.91
N SER A 75 -4.67 -6.18 19.53
CA SER A 75 -3.36 -6.85 19.71
C SER A 75 -2.24 -6.28 18.84
N SER A 76 -2.55 -5.40 17.89
CA SER A 76 -1.59 -4.61 17.11
C SER A 76 -1.09 -3.36 17.82
N VAL A 77 -1.69 -2.93 18.95
CA VAL A 77 -1.29 -1.72 19.66
C VAL A 77 0.03 -1.98 20.41
N LEU A 78 1.07 -1.24 20.05
CA LEU A 78 2.40 -1.32 20.67
C LEU A 78 2.51 -0.39 21.88
N SER A 79 1.96 0.81 21.77
CA SER A 79 2.01 1.83 22.83
C SER A 79 0.80 2.75 22.74
N GLU A 80 0.37 3.28 23.89
CA GLU A 80 -0.64 4.32 24.00
C GLU A 80 -0.19 5.33 25.06
N LYS A 81 -0.11 6.60 24.67
CA LYS A 81 0.38 7.68 25.54
C LYS A 81 -0.49 8.92 25.41
N TYR A 82 -1.00 9.38 26.54
CA TYR A 82 -1.63 10.69 26.64
C TYR A 82 -0.56 11.80 26.77
N ILE A 83 -0.71 12.85 25.97
CA ILE A 83 0.12 14.04 25.93
C ILE A 83 -0.75 15.22 26.38
N GLU A 84 -0.69 15.53 27.67
CA GLU A 84 -1.55 16.53 28.32
C GLU A 84 -1.44 17.91 27.68
N LYS A 85 -0.21 18.34 27.35
CA LYS A 85 0.07 19.65 26.72
C LYS A 85 -0.76 19.86 25.44
N ASP A 86 -0.97 18.79 24.68
CA ASP A 86 -1.64 18.84 23.38
C ASP A 86 -3.05 18.23 23.43
N SER A 87 -3.52 17.81 24.62
CA SER A 87 -4.79 17.08 24.81
C SER A 87 -4.97 15.93 23.81
N LEU A 88 -3.87 15.18 23.59
CA LEU A 88 -3.74 14.22 22.50
C LEU A 88 -3.32 12.86 23.02
N THR A 89 -3.98 11.80 22.56
CA THR A 89 -3.55 10.42 22.77
C THR A 89 -2.83 9.92 21.52
N SER A 90 -1.55 9.57 21.64
CA SER A 90 -0.77 8.94 20.58
C SER A 90 -0.76 7.43 20.77
N ILE A 91 -1.07 6.69 19.71
CA ILE A 91 -1.15 5.22 19.71
C ILE A 91 -0.23 4.71 18.61
N GLU A 92 0.79 3.92 18.94
CA GLU A 92 1.61 3.23 17.94
C GLU A 92 1.02 1.85 17.64
N ILE A 93 0.91 1.52 16.35
CA ILE A 93 0.21 0.34 15.87
C ILE A 93 1.12 -0.40 14.89
N ASP A 94 1.42 -1.66 15.17
CA ASP A 94 2.08 -2.58 14.24
C ASP A 94 1.07 -3.17 13.24
N GLY A 95 1.49 -3.29 11.98
CA GLY A 95 0.61 -3.75 10.93
C GLY A 95 1.30 -4.23 9.67
N LEU A 96 0.45 -4.67 8.75
CA LEU A 96 0.82 -5.01 7.40
C LEU A 96 0.48 -3.84 6.48
N VAL A 97 1.39 -3.50 5.57
CA VAL A 97 1.15 -2.51 4.52
C VAL A 97 1.06 -3.22 3.18
N LEU A 98 0.09 -2.83 2.37
CA LEU A 98 -0.15 -3.38 1.05
C LEU A 98 -0.25 -2.23 0.04
N TYR A 99 0.62 -2.24 -0.95
CA TYR A 99 0.50 -1.30 -2.07
C TYR A 99 -0.27 -1.98 -3.19
N ILE A 100 -1.46 -1.44 -3.49
CA ILE A 100 -2.26 -1.85 -4.64
C ILE A 100 -1.86 -1.00 -5.84
N SER A 101 -1.32 -1.60 -6.90
CA SER A 101 -0.89 -0.83 -8.08
C SER A 101 -2.09 -0.23 -8.82
N ARG A 102 -1.99 1.05 -9.19
CA ARG A 102 -2.89 1.72 -10.13
C ARG A 102 -2.61 1.37 -11.58
N LEU A 103 -1.45 0.74 -11.83
CA LEU A 103 -0.91 0.54 -13.18
C LEU A 103 -1.02 -0.90 -13.66
N ALA A 104 -1.16 -1.87 -12.77
CA ALA A 104 -1.34 -3.28 -13.13
C ALA A 104 -2.16 -3.99 -12.04
N PRO A 105 -2.79 -5.16 -12.34
CA PRO A 105 -3.51 -5.97 -11.34
C PRO A 105 -2.55 -6.72 -10.40
N VAL A 106 -1.68 -5.96 -9.73
CA VAL A 106 -0.64 -6.47 -8.84
C VAL A 106 -0.58 -5.68 -7.54
N ALA A 107 -0.09 -6.34 -6.49
CA ALA A 107 0.13 -5.74 -5.20
C ALA A 107 1.46 -6.19 -4.60
N ILE A 108 1.96 -5.48 -3.59
CA ILE A 108 3.10 -5.89 -2.77
C ILE A 108 2.77 -5.73 -1.31
N LEU A 109 3.35 -6.58 -0.47
CA LEU A 109 3.16 -6.58 0.97
C LEU A 109 4.45 -6.18 1.67
N GLY A 110 4.33 -5.41 2.74
CA GLY A 110 5.40 -5.12 3.69
C GLY A 110 4.87 -5.07 5.12
N LYS A 111 5.74 -4.65 6.04
CA LYS A 111 5.38 -4.32 7.43
C LYS A 111 5.53 -2.83 7.65
N ASP A 112 4.70 -2.29 8.53
CA ASP A 112 4.76 -0.89 8.90
C ASP A 112 4.32 -0.70 10.36
N ILE A 113 4.83 0.34 11.00
CA ILE A 113 4.35 0.82 12.29
C ILE A 113 3.82 2.24 12.06
N ARG A 114 2.55 2.47 12.37
CA ARG A 114 1.91 3.77 12.21
C ARG A 114 1.48 4.33 13.54
N SER A 115 1.49 5.66 13.63
CA SER A 115 0.95 6.37 14.77
C SER A 115 -0.48 6.82 14.45
N ARG A 116 -1.38 6.64 15.42
CA ARG A 116 -2.72 7.22 15.42
C ARG A 116 -2.79 8.23 16.55
N ALA A 117 -3.11 9.48 16.21
CA ALA A 117 -3.36 10.55 17.15
C ALA A 117 -4.87 10.74 17.33
N ILE A 118 -5.32 10.74 18.58
CA ILE A 118 -6.69 11.08 18.96
C ILE A 118 -6.64 12.40 19.74
N LEU A 119 -7.14 13.46 19.13
CA LEU A 119 -7.23 14.79 19.74
C LEU A 119 -8.59 14.95 20.42
N GLU A 120 -8.59 15.28 21.71
CA GLU A 120 -9.80 15.64 22.42
C GLU A 120 -10.12 17.11 22.20
N THR A 121 -11.29 17.39 21.61
CA THR A 121 -11.75 18.76 21.35
C THR A 121 -13.07 19.01 22.08
N SER A 122 -13.44 20.28 22.23
CA SER A 122 -14.75 20.68 22.75
C SER A 122 -15.93 20.16 21.92
N LYS A 123 -15.70 19.70 20.68
CA LYS A 123 -16.72 19.14 19.77
C LYS A 123 -16.69 17.60 19.71
N GLY A 124 -15.82 16.94 20.48
CA GLY A 124 -15.63 15.49 20.47
C GLY A 124 -14.19 15.08 20.15
N LYS A 125 -14.00 13.80 19.84
CA LYS A 125 -12.69 13.24 19.49
C LYS A 125 -12.44 13.35 17.98
N MET A 126 -11.26 13.83 17.60
CA MET A 126 -10.80 13.82 16.21
C MET A 126 -9.63 12.83 16.09
N GLU A 127 -9.65 11.98 15.07
CA GLU A 127 -8.61 10.96 14.88
C GLU A 127 -7.81 11.24 13.61
N TYR A 128 -6.50 11.05 13.70
CA TYR A 128 -5.54 11.22 12.62
C TYR A 128 -4.59 10.03 12.60
N PHE A 129 -4.35 9.46 11.43
CA PHE A 129 -3.18 8.61 11.24
C PHE A 129 -2.00 9.47 10.81
N SER A 130 -0.90 9.41 11.56
CA SER A 130 0.36 10.10 11.28
C SER A 130 1.51 9.09 11.25
N GLY A 131 2.50 9.33 10.40
CA GLY A 131 3.56 8.36 10.14
C GLY A 131 3.14 7.38 9.05
N PHE A 132 3.58 7.68 7.82
CA PHE A 132 3.60 6.71 6.75
C PHE A 132 5.06 6.30 6.60
N SER A 133 5.45 5.12 7.09
CA SER A 133 6.69 4.55 6.57
C SER A 133 6.35 4.03 5.17
N MET A 134 7.00 4.62 4.17
CA MET A 134 6.81 4.16 2.80
C MET A 134 7.65 2.91 2.59
N LEU A 135 7.08 1.91 1.92
CA LEU A 135 7.88 0.92 1.22
C LEU A 135 8.60 1.66 0.09
N SER A 136 9.85 2.04 0.38
CA SER A 136 10.73 2.81 -0.48
C SER A 136 11.74 1.91 -1.21
N GLN A 137 11.84 0.66 -0.79
CA GLN A 137 12.78 -0.30 -1.36
C GLN A 137 12.17 -1.69 -1.44
N SER A 138 12.51 -2.41 -2.51
CA SER A 138 12.15 -3.82 -2.71
C SER A 138 12.49 -4.71 -1.51
N GLN A 139 13.53 -4.37 -0.75
CA GLN A 139 13.99 -5.13 0.41
C GLN A 139 12.98 -5.18 1.55
N GLN A 140 12.10 -4.18 1.64
CA GLN A 140 11.02 -4.09 2.62
C GLN A 140 9.80 -4.95 2.26
N VAL A 141 9.75 -5.48 1.04
CA VAL A 141 8.70 -6.40 0.60
C VAL A 141 8.86 -7.74 1.32
N ILE A 142 7.77 -8.25 1.88
CA ILE A 142 7.72 -9.53 2.57
C ILE A 142 6.89 -10.54 1.78
N THR A 143 7.28 -11.81 1.83
CA THR A 143 6.53 -12.93 1.25
C THR A 143 5.82 -13.77 2.32
N GLU A 144 6.24 -13.61 3.57
CA GLU A 144 5.75 -14.33 4.73
C GLU A 144 5.47 -13.36 5.89
N VAL A 145 4.54 -13.76 6.75
CA VAL A 145 4.16 -13.01 7.95
C VAL A 145 4.47 -13.85 9.19
N GLN A 146 4.56 -13.20 10.34
CA GLN A 146 4.70 -13.90 11.62
C GLN A 146 3.43 -14.73 11.94
N GLU A 147 3.55 -15.70 12.84
CA GLU A 147 2.51 -16.68 13.15
C GLU A 147 1.17 -16.00 13.46
N GLU A 148 1.22 -14.96 14.29
CA GLU A 148 0.08 -14.18 14.76
C GLU A 148 -0.67 -13.45 13.64
N TRP A 149 -0.08 -13.31 12.46
CA TRP A 149 -0.68 -12.65 11.29
C TRP A 149 -1.15 -13.64 10.23
N LYS A 150 -0.91 -14.95 10.38
CA LYS A 150 -1.16 -15.94 9.31
C LYS A 150 -2.60 -15.97 8.82
N ASP A 151 -3.58 -15.96 9.73
CA ASP A 151 -4.99 -16.04 9.34
C ASP A 151 -5.47 -14.73 8.70
N ASN A 152 -5.04 -13.59 9.23
CA ASN A 152 -5.30 -12.29 8.60
C ASN A 152 -4.66 -12.22 7.21
N PHE A 153 -3.44 -12.72 7.04
CA PHE A 153 -2.76 -12.73 5.76
C PHE A 153 -3.42 -13.66 4.75
N ARG A 154 -3.92 -14.83 5.18
CA ARG A 154 -4.74 -15.71 4.34
C ARG A 154 -6.00 -14.99 3.87
N GLU A 155 -6.70 -14.29 4.77
CA GLU A 155 -7.87 -13.48 4.41
C GLU A 155 -7.50 -12.39 3.39
N ILE A 156 -6.36 -11.72 3.57
CA ILE A 156 -5.87 -10.68 2.65
C ILE A 156 -5.63 -11.27 1.26
N LYS A 157 -4.91 -12.39 1.17
CA LYS A 157 -4.65 -13.07 -0.11
C LYS A 157 -5.93 -13.47 -0.82
N LEU A 158 -6.87 -14.07 -0.10
CA LEU A 158 -8.14 -14.52 -0.68
C LEU A 158 -8.91 -13.34 -1.30
N LYS A 159 -9.03 -12.22 -0.58
CA LYS A 159 -9.71 -11.02 -1.11
C LYS A 159 -9.00 -10.40 -2.30
N LEU A 160 -7.66 -10.47 -2.36
CA LEU A 160 -6.90 -10.02 -3.52
C LEU A 160 -7.11 -10.92 -4.73
N ASP A 161 -7.04 -12.23 -4.53
CA ASP A 161 -7.23 -13.23 -5.58
C ASP A 161 -8.64 -13.15 -6.18
N GLU A 162 -9.68 -13.05 -5.32
CA GLU A 162 -11.07 -12.81 -5.74
C GLU A 162 -11.24 -11.50 -6.54
N ALA A 163 -10.40 -10.51 -6.28
CA ALA A 163 -10.37 -9.24 -7.00
C ALA A 163 -9.42 -9.25 -8.22
N GLY A 164 -8.78 -10.38 -8.53
CA GLY A 164 -7.88 -10.54 -9.67
C GLY A 164 -6.49 -9.93 -9.48
N TYR A 165 -6.07 -9.67 -8.23
CA TYR A 165 -4.75 -9.12 -7.92
C TYR A 165 -3.74 -10.23 -7.60
N MET A 166 -2.54 -10.11 -8.17
CA MET A 166 -1.40 -10.96 -7.83
C MET A 166 -0.44 -10.24 -6.88
N ILE A 167 0.01 -10.92 -5.82
CA ILE A 167 1.10 -10.40 -4.97
C ILE A 167 2.44 -10.69 -5.65
N LEU A 168 3.22 -9.64 -5.92
CA LEU A 168 4.57 -9.78 -6.48
C LEU A 168 5.57 -10.12 -5.37
N ASP A 169 6.51 -11.01 -5.70
CA ASP A 169 7.54 -11.44 -4.77
C ASP A 169 8.74 -10.48 -4.75
N LYS A 170 9.44 -10.47 -3.60
CA LYS A 170 10.63 -9.66 -3.39
C LYS A 170 11.73 -9.94 -4.42
N THR A 171 11.98 -11.20 -4.75
CA THR A 171 13.07 -11.58 -5.66
C THR A 171 12.84 -11.05 -7.07
N TYR A 172 11.60 -11.03 -7.54
CA TYR A 172 11.22 -10.40 -8.80
C TYR A 172 11.45 -8.89 -8.74
N LEU A 173 10.97 -8.22 -7.71
CA LEU A 173 11.06 -6.77 -7.57
C LEU A 173 12.50 -6.26 -7.38
N GLU A 174 13.39 -7.10 -6.85
CA GLU A 174 14.81 -6.80 -6.68
C GLU A 174 15.62 -6.82 -7.98
N GLN A 175 15.07 -7.38 -9.05
CA GLN A 175 15.76 -7.46 -10.33
C GLN A 175 16.05 -6.05 -10.88
N PRO A 176 17.23 -5.83 -11.49
CA PRO A 176 17.52 -4.60 -12.19
C PRO A 176 16.49 -4.30 -13.28
N LEU A 177 16.20 -3.01 -13.48
CA LEU A 177 15.42 -2.59 -14.63
C LEU A 177 16.18 -2.96 -15.93
N PRO A 178 15.54 -3.68 -16.88
CA PRO A 178 16.24 -4.25 -18.04
C PRO A 178 16.56 -3.23 -19.14
N PHE A 179 16.29 -1.94 -18.90
CA PHE A 179 16.58 -0.85 -19.83
C PHE A 179 16.89 0.44 -19.06
N LYS A 180 17.52 1.39 -19.74
CA LYS A 180 17.73 2.73 -19.18
C LYS A 180 16.41 3.48 -19.20
N ALA A 181 16.04 4.03 -18.05
CA ALA A 181 14.90 4.90 -17.88
C ALA A 181 15.28 6.04 -16.94
N LYS A 182 14.49 7.11 -16.98
CA LYS A 182 14.46 8.11 -15.92
C LYS A 182 13.10 7.98 -15.26
N ILE A 183 13.08 7.51 -14.02
CA ILE A 183 11.86 7.38 -13.23
C ILE A 183 11.91 8.50 -12.20
N GLU A 184 10.94 9.39 -12.25
CA GLU A 184 10.73 10.40 -11.22
C GLU A 184 10.23 9.66 -9.98
N THR A 185 11.14 9.29 -9.09
CA THR A 185 10.83 8.61 -7.84
C THR A 185 11.63 9.26 -6.72
N PHE A 186 11.03 9.38 -5.55
CA PHE A 186 11.66 9.96 -4.35
C PHE A 186 12.88 9.16 -3.86
N THR A 187 13.02 7.90 -4.29
CA THR A 187 14.04 6.96 -3.80
C THR A 187 15.42 7.19 -4.41
N HIS A 188 15.51 7.94 -5.53
CA HIS A 188 16.73 8.26 -6.27
C HIS A 188 17.83 7.16 -6.27
N PRO A 189 17.51 5.92 -6.69
CA PRO A 189 18.45 4.82 -6.60
C PRO A 189 19.58 4.97 -7.64
N ASN A 190 20.78 4.50 -7.30
CA ASN A 190 21.91 4.42 -8.24
C ASN A 190 21.61 3.52 -9.45
N GLN A 191 20.74 2.53 -9.26
CA GLN A 191 20.24 1.63 -10.30
C GLN A 191 18.77 1.35 -10.04
N TYR A 192 17.92 1.68 -11.00
CA TYR A 192 16.50 1.33 -10.94
C TYR A 192 16.30 -0.18 -10.96
N LYS A 193 15.34 -0.64 -10.17
CA LYS A 193 14.84 -2.00 -10.13
C LYS A 193 13.43 -2.08 -10.72
N LEU A 194 12.91 -3.30 -10.87
CA LEU A 194 11.50 -3.51 -11.25
C LEU A 194 10.54 -2.87 -10.25
N PHE A 195 10.89 -2.85 -8.96
CA PHE A 195 10.16 -2.11 -7.94
C PHE A 195 9.91 -0.66 -8.35
N ASP A 196 10.95 0.08 -8.75
CA ASP A 196 10.85 1.51 -9.07
C ASP A 196 9.97 1.78 -10.31
N ALA A 197 9.83 0.81 -11.22
CA ALA A 197 8.96 0.94 -12.39
C ALA A 197 7.48 0.69 -12.09
N ILE A 198 7.17 -0.06 -11.03
CA ILE A 198 5.81 -0.51 -10.71
C ILE A 198 5.23 0.28 -9.52
N PHE A 199 6.05 0.53 -8.49
CA PHE A 199 5.68 1.17 -7.24
C PHE A 199 6.59 2.38 -7.00
N TYR A 200 6.14 3.55 -7.45
CA TYR A 200 6.87 4.80 -7.31
C TYR A 200 5.93 5.93 -6.88
N TRP A 201 6.51 6.94 -6.24
CA TRP A 201 5.84 8.18 -5.92
C TRP A 201 6.68 9.35 -6.43
N MET A 202 5.99 10.26 -7.10
CA MET A 202 6.49 11.52 -7.63
C MET A 202 5.90 12.64 -6.78
N ASP A 203 6.71 13.60 -6.38
CA ASP A 203 6.26 14.88 -5.80
C ASP A 203 5.99 15.91 -6.92
#